data_AF-A0A9X3EYY8-F1
#
_entry.id   AF-A0A9X3EYY8-F1
#
_cell.length_a   1.000
_cell.length_b   1.000
_cell.length_c   1.000
_cell.angle_alpha   90.00
_cell.angle_beta   90.00
_cell.angle_gamma   90.00
#
_symmetry.space_group_name_H-M   'P 1'
#
loop_
_entity.id
_entity.type
_entity.pdbx_description
1 polymer ?
#
loop_
_entity_poly.entity_id
_entity_poly.type
_entity_poly.pdbx_seq_one_letter_code
_entity_poly.pdbx_strand_id
1 'polypeptide(L)'
;MRHVILPACASFVLLFGACSNGKATESECAQFAAHFEKLMSGGAGAAEADKTTQLAKDMAKDLQAKCLSEGTSAEVRCALAAESMEALQRCGDPK
;
A
#
# COMPACT_ATOMS: atom_id res chain seq x y z
N MET A 1 -21.56 2.69 -47.60
CA MET A 1 -21.75 3.85 -46.70
C MET A 1 -22.05 3.37 -45.30
N ARG A 2 -21.09 3.51 -44.38
CA ARG A 2 -21.22 3.86 -42.94
C ARG A 2 -19.94 3.45 -42.23
N HIS A 3 -19.17 4.45 -41.86
CA HIS A 3 -18.01 4.36 -40.98
C HIS A 3 -18.45 3.88 -39.60
N VAL A 4 -17.70 2.93 -39.03
CA VAL A 4 -17.53 2.84 -37.58
C VAL A 4 -16.02 2.79 -37.35
N ILE A 5 -15.46 3.98 -37.18
CA ILE A 5 -14.15 4.20 -36.56
C ILE A 5 -14.45 4.30 -35.06
N LEU A 6 -13.94 3.39 -34.23
CA LEU A 6 -13.78 3.57 -32.78
C LEU A 6 -12.84 2.46 -32.26
N PRO A 7 -12.04 2.73 -31.21
CA PRO A 7 -10.64 3.10 -31.34
C PRO A 7 -9.72 2.00 -30.84
N ALA A 8 -8.44 2.14 -31.19
CA ALA A 8 -7.34 1.41 -30.58
C ALA A 8 -7.38 1.51 -29.04
N CYS A 9 -7.78 0.42 -28.37
CA CYS A 9 -7.36 0.19 -27.00
C CYS A 9 -5.90 -0.26 -27.02
N ALA A 10 -5.01 0.70 -27.28
CA ALA A 10 -3.66 0.70 -26.78
C ALA A 10 -3.74 0.84 -25.25
N SER A 11 -4.06 -0.25 -24.55
CA SER A 11 -3.95 -0.31 -23.10
C SER A 11 -2.68 -1.07 -22.76
N PHE A 12 -1.60 -0.29 -22.71
CA PHE A 12 -0.50 -0.43 -21.76
C PHE A 12 -1.01 -1.07 -20.45
N VAL A 13 -0.86 -2.38 -20.28
CA VAL A 13 -0.95 -3.02 -18.97
C VAL A 13 0.34 -3.77 -18.73
N LEU A 14 1.33 -2.96 -18.35
CA LEU A 14 2.24 -3.23 -17.24
C LEU A 14 3.02 -4.54 -17.32
N LEU A 15 4.15 -4.43 -18.02
CA LEU A 15 5.41 -5.13 -17.77
C LEU A 15 5.96 -4.91 -16.32
N PHE A 16 5.10 -4.85 -15.30
CA PHE A 16 5.48 -4.81 -13.89
C PHE A 16 5.09 -6.12 -13.23
N GLY A 17 6.01 -7.09 -13.22
CA GLY A 17 5.77 -8.31 -12.43
C GLY A 17 6.93 -9.29 -12.37
N ALA A 18 7.88 -9.26 -13.31
CA ALA A 18 8.91 -10.30 -13.39
C ALA A 18 10.17 -10.06 -12.54
N CYS A 19 10.26 -8.99 -11.73
CA CYS A 19 11.46 -8.69 -10.92
C CYS A 19 11.14 -8.14 -9.51
N SER A 20 10.18 -8.70 -8.76
CA SER A 20 9.77 -8.14 -7.45
C SER A 20 10.25 -8.91 -6.21
N ASN A 21 11.24 -9.80 -6.36
CA ASN A 21 11.92 -10.45 -5.22
C ASN A 21 13.03 -9.57 -4.60
N GLY A 22 12.89 -8.24 -4.68
CA GLY A 22 13.84 -7.27 -4.12
C GLY A 22 13.36 -6.70 -2.79
N LYS A 23 14.28 -6.10 -2.03
CA LYS A 23 13.92 -5.24 -0.90
C LYS A 23 13.01 -4.10 -1.37
N ALA A 24 12.07 -3.72 -0.51
CA ALA A 24 11.25 -2.55 -0.73
C ALA A 24 12.12 -1.29 -0.86
N THR A 25 11.75 -0.41 -1.78
CA THR A 25 12.39 0.90 -1.90
C THR A 25 11.90 1.85 -0.81
N GLU A 26 12.67 2.90 -0.54
CA GLU A 26 12.27 3.94 0.43
C GLU A 26 10.93 4.59 0.05
N SER A 27 10.69 4.80 -1.24
CA SER A 27 9.43 5.33 -1.75
C SER A 27 8.25 4.36 -1.52
N GLU A 28 8.45 3.05 -1.72
CA GLU A 28 7.44 2.03 -1.44
C GLU A 28 7.12 1.98 0.08
N CYS A 29 8.13 2.05 0.93
CA CYS A 29 7.96 2.06 2.39
C CYS A 29 7.27 3.32 2.92
N ALA A 30 7.61 4.50 2.37
CA ALA A 30 6.93 5.75 2.72
C ALA A 30 5.45 5.73 2.33
N GLN A 31 5.13 5.19 1.15
CA GLN A 31 3.74 5.01 0.72
C GLN A 31 2.99 4.04 1.64
N PHE A 32 3.62 2.95 2.05
CA PHE A 32 3.01 1.99 2.97
C PHE A 32 2.69 2.60 4.34
N ALA A 33 3.63 3.35 4.92
CA ALA A 33 3.43 4.03 6.18
C ALA A 33 2.25 5.03 6.14
N ALA A 34 2.16 5.82 5.06
CA ALA A 34 1.05 6.74 4.85
C ALA A 34 -0.29 6.01 4.64
N HIS A 35 -0.27 4.88 3.92
CA HIS A 35 -1.46 4.04 3.71
C HIS A 35 -1.97 3.43 5.03
N PHE A 36 -1.05 2.95 5.87
CA PHE A 36 -1.36 2.46 7.21
C PHE A 36 -2.01 3.54 8.08
N GLU A 37 -1.44 4.75 8.11
CA GLU A 37 -2.01 5.88 8.85
C GLU A 37 -3.45 6.18 8.41
N LYS A 38 -3.70 6.15 7.10
CA LYS A 38 -5.03 6.35 6.52
C LYS A 38 -6.02 5.25 6.91
N LEU A 39 -5.61 3.98 6.89
CA LEU A 39 -6.47 2.86 7.31
C LEU A 39 -6.83 2.95 8.81
N MET A 40 -5.87 3.31 9.65
CA MET A 40 -6.07 3.49 11.09
C MET A 40 -6.95 4.69 11.44
N SER A 41 -6.72 5.83 10.78
CA SER A 41 -7.49 7.05 11.01
C SER A 41 -8.91 6.99 10.41
N GLY A 42 -9.09 6.26 9.31
CA GLY A 42 -10.40 6.07 8.67
C GLY A 42 -11.42 5.31 9.54
N GLY A 43 -10.96 4.57 10.55
CA GLY A 43 -11.81 3.89 11.53
C GLY A 43 -12.12 4.70 12.80
N ALA A 44 -11.43 5.84 13.02
CA ALA A 44 -11.59 6.62 14.25
C ALA A 44 -12.75 7.61 14.15
N GLY A 45 -13.64 7.61 15.14
CA GLY A 45 -14.65 8.65 15.29
C GLY A 45 -14.04 10.01 15.62
N ALA A 46 -14.76 11.10 15.34
CA ALA A 46 -14.26 12.48 15.52
C ALA A 46 -13.77 12.80 16.95
N ALA A 47 -14.26 12.10 17.97
CA ALA A 47 -13.86 12.28 19.37
C ALA A 47 -12.51 11.62 19.72
N GLU A 48 -12.06 10.65 18.93
CA GLU A 48 -10.85 9.85 19.16
C GLU A 48 -9.77 10.13 18.11
N ALA A 49 -10.13 10.90 17.07
CA ALA A 49 -9.29 11.21 15.92
C ALA A 49 -7.89 11.72 16.32
N ASP A 50 -7.75 12.63 17.29
CA ASP A 50 -6.44 13.18 17.64
C ASP A 50 -5.49 12.16 18.28
N LYS A 51 -5.98 11.36 19.24
CA LYS A 51 -5.16 10.33 19.92
C LYS A 51 -4.84 9.18 18.98
N THR A 52 -5.83 8.73 18.22
CA THR A 52 -5.65 7.64 17.24
C THR A 52 -4.74 8.08 16.10
N THR A 53 -4.78 9.36 15.69
CA THR A 53 -3.89 9.91 14.66
C THR A 53 -2.44 10.00 15.14
N GLN A 54 -2.18 10.44 16.38
CA GLN A 54 -0.82 10.44 16.92
C GLN A 54 -0.26 9.01 17.02
N LEU A 55 -1.04 8.09 17.56
CA LEU A 55 -0.65 6.68 17.63
C LEU A 55 -0.38 6.09 16.23
N ALA A 56 -1.26 6.37 15.27
CA ALA A 56 -1.09 5.91 13.88
C ALA A 56 0.19 6.47 13.24
N LYS A 57 0.53 7.74 13.50
CA LYS A 57 1.77 8.36 13.01
C LYS A 57 3.02 7.74 13.61
N ASP A 58 3.02 7.47 14.90
CA ASP A 58 4.17 6.85 15.55
C ASP A 58 4.36 5.41 15.06
N MET A 59 3.27 4.64 14.96
CA MET A 59 3.29 3.30 14.36
C MET A 59 3.71 3.32 12.88
N ALA A 60 3.27 4.31 12.10
CA ALA A 60 3.65 4.46 10.70
C ALA A 60 5.16 4.68 10.53
N LYS A 61 5.80 5.46 11.42
CA LYS A 61 7.26 5.63 11.42
C LYS A 61 7.99 4.32 11.70
N ASP A 62 7.56 3.57 12.70
CA ASP A 62 8.15 2.28 13.06
C ASP A 62 7.97 1.26 11.93
N LEU A 63 6.80 1.26 11.27
CA LEU A 63 6.51 0.43 10.12
C LEU A 63 7.36 0.80 8.91
N GLN A 64 7.58 2.10 8.66
CA GLN A 64 8.48 2.55 7.59
C GLN A 64 9.91 2.05 7.85
N ALA A 65 10.40 2.18 9.08
CA ALA A 65 11.74 1.73 9.46
C ALA A 65 11.89 0.20 9.29
N LYS A 66 10.89 -0.59 9.73
CA LYS A 66 10.86 -2.05 9.52
C LYS A 66 10.77 -2.43 8.05
N CYS A 67 9.97 -1.70 7.27
CA CYS A 67 9.87 -1.91 5.84
C CYS A 67 11.23 -1.71 5.14
N LEU A 68 11.99 -0.69 5.55
CA LEU A 68 13.33 -0.43 5.03
C LEU A 68 14.35 -1.50 5.46
N SER A 69 14.25 -2.02 6.69
CA SER A 69 15.19 -3.03 7.19
C SER A 69 14.92 -4.41 6.60
N GLU A 70 13.66 -4.82 6.55
CA GLU A 70 13.25 -6.22 6.38
C GLU A 70 12.21 -6.42 5.28
N GLY A 71 11.48 -5.38 4.88
CA GLY A 71 10.37 -5.48 3.92
C GLY A 71 10.82 -5.80 2.50
N THR A 72 10.05 -6.66 1.84
CA THR A 72 10.18 -6.93 0.41
C THR A 72 9.21 -6.09 -0.40
N SER A 73 9.56 -5.77 -1.66
CA SER A 73 8.64 -5.06 -2.56
C SER A 73 7.31 -5.82 -2.76
N ALA A 74 7.32 -7.15 -2.65
CA ALA A 74 6.12 -7.97 -2.77
C ALA A 74 5.15 -7.77 -1.59
N GLU A 75 5.66 -7.84 -0.36
CA GLU A 75 4.86 -7.60 0.87
C GLU A 75 4.31 -6.17 0.89
N VAL A 76 5.15 -5.19 0.54
CA VAL A 76 4.74 -3.78 0.53
C VAL A 76 3.68 -3.50 -0.51
N ARG A 77 3.77 -4.10 -1.71
CA ARG A 77 2.71 -3.95 -2.72
C ARG A 77 1.42 -4.64 -2.32
N CYS A 78 1.49 -5.78 -1.66
CA CYS A 78 0.31 -6.41 -1.07
C CYS A 78 -0.33 -5.46 -0.05
N ALA A 79 0.47 -4.89 0.86
CA ALA A 79 -0.01 -4.00 1.90
C ALA A 79 -0.60 -2.70 1.35
N LEU A 80 -0.04 -2.16 0.26
CA LEU A 80 -0.59 -0.99 -0.45
C LEU A 80 -1.91 -1.28 -1.16
N ALA A 81 -2.14 -2.53 -1.58
CA ALA A 81 -3.40 -2.97 -2.17
C ALA A 81 -4.47 -3.35 -1.13
N ALA A 82 -4.09 -3.43 0.16
CA ALA A 82 -5.01 -3.80 1.22
C ALA A 82 -6.01 -2.66 1.51
N GLU A 83 -7.30 -2.97 1.56
CA GLU A 83 -8.36 -2.00 1.83
C GLU A 83 -8.76 -1.92 3.31
N SER A 84 -8.22 -2.83 4.15
CA SER A 84 -8.48 -2.89 5.58
C SER A 84 -7.25 -3.37 6.36
N MET A 85 -7.28 -3.19 7.68
CA MET A 85 -6.24 -3.69 8.58
C MET A 85 -6.15 -5.21 8.56
N GLU A 86 -7.28 -5.94 8.43
CA GLU A 86 -7.27 -7.39 8.30
C GLU A 86 -6.64 -7.85 6.97
N ALA A 87 -6.88 -7.11 5.88
CA ALA A 87 -6.25 -7.42 4.60
C ALA A 87 -4.73 -7.16 4.66
N LEU A 88 -4.30 -6.12 5.37
CA LEU A 88 -2.90 -5.77 5.56
C LEU A 88 -2.14 -6.83 6.37
N GLN A 89 -2.76 -7.40 7.42
CA GLN A 89 -2.17 -8.49 8.21
C GLN A 89 -1.83 -9.72 7.37
N ARG A 90 -2.69 -10.07 6.40
CA ARG A 90 -2.47 -11.23 5.51
C ARG A 90 -1.27 -11.07 4.58
N CYS A 91 -0.77 -9.86 4.38
CA CYS A 91 0.38 -9.59 3.52
C CYS A 91 1.73 -9.92 4.19
N GLY A 92 1.78 -9.93 5.52
CA GLY A 92 2.98 -10.23 6.30
C GLY A 92 2.96 -11.59 6.99
N ASP A 93 1.91 -12.40 6.77
CA ASP A 93 1.80 -13.76 7.28
C ASP A 93 2.43 -14.73 6.26
N PRO A 94 3.64 -15.26 6.51
CA PRO A 94 4.15 -16.37 5.74
C PRO A 94 3.32 -17.61 6.12
N LYS A 95 2.50 -18.11 5.18
CA LYS A 95 1.94 -19.45 5.32
C LYS A 95 3.03 -20.50 5.43
#